data_AF-A0A7S0P8D6-F1
#
_entry.id   AF-A0A7S0P8D6-F1
#
_cell.length_a   1.000
_cell.length_b   1.000
_cell.length_c   1.000
_cell.angle_alpha   90.00
_cell.angle_beta   90.00
_cell.angle_gamma   90.00
#
_symmetry.space_group_name_H-M   'P 1'
#
loop_
_entity.id
_entity.type
_entity.pdbx_description
1 polymer ?
#
loop_
_entity_poly.entity_id
_entity_poly.type
_entity_poly.pdbx_seq_one_letter_code
_entity_poly.pdbx_strand_id
1 'polypeptide(L)'
;DDIVVRAAALFRSKGRVPALTWYHPANGAAICRSSQPLTGAMGQRSTHDEQLLEHIRRASPCPADQLAIIDCRPVLSAQANMLKGGGFESMGYSRCSVLFCNIANIHAVRKSYNALARACRRPSATT
;
A
#
# COMPACT_ATOMS: atom_id res chain seq x y z
N ASP A 1 -7.30 -20.84 1.80
CA ASP A 1 -8.72 -21.16 2.03
C ASP A 1 -9.53 -19.87 1.87
N ASP A 2 -10.69 -19.94 1.23
CA ASP A 2 -11.62 -18.83 1.04
C ASP A 2 -12.01 -18.15 2.35
N ILE A 3 -12.02 -18.88 3.47
CA ILE A 3 -12.29 -18.34 4.80
C ILE A 3 -11.27 -17.25 5.16
N VAL A 4 -9.98 -17.52 4.95
CA VAL A 4 -8.89 -16.58 5.23
C VAL A 4 -9.03 -15.33 4.38
N VAL A 5 -9.33 -15.49 3.09
CA VAL A 5 -9.49 -14.35 2.16
C VAL A 5 -10.67 -13.47 2.55
N ARG A 6 -11.83 -14.08 2.88
CA ARG A 6 -13.03 -13.34 3.29
C ARG A 6 -12.81 -12.59 4.60
N ALA A 7 -12.16 -13.20 5.57
CA ALA A 7 -11.84 -12.55 6.85
C ALA A 7 -10.78 -11.44 6.68
N ALA A 8 -9.74 -11.65 5.88
CA ALA A 8 -8.74 -10.62 5.56
C ALA A 8 -9.37 -9.43 4.81
N ALA A 9 -10.37 -9.66 3.96
CA ALA A 9 -11.08 -8.60 3.25
C ALA A 9 -11.75 -7.61 4.21
N LEU A 10 -12.25 -8.06 5.37
CA LEU A 10 -12.81 -7.16 6.39
C LEU A 10 -11.76 -6.24 7.01
N PHE A 11 -10.49 -6.64 6.99
CA PHE A 11 -9.38 -5.86 7.52
C PHE A 11 -8.70 -4.97 6.48
N ARG A 12 -9.08 -5.06 5.20
CA ARG A 12 -8.54 -4.26 4.10
C ARG A 12 -9.57 -3.23 3.67
N SER A 13 -9.17 -1.97 3.57
CA SER A 13 -10.08 -0.89 3.17
C SER A 13 -10.83 -1.22 1.87
N LYS A 14 -12.17 -1.24 1.95
CA LYS A 14 -13.08 -1.61 0.86
C LYS A 14 -12.93 -3.04 0.34
N GLY A 15 -12.45 -3.97 1.17
CA GLY A 15 -12.33 -5.39 0.80
C GLY A 15 -11.21 -5.69 -0.20
N ARG A 16 -10.28 -4.76 -0.43
CA ARG A 16 -9.23 -4.90 -1.46
C ARG A 16 -8.04 -5.67 -0.90
N VAL A 17 -8.18 -6.99 -0.83
CA VAL A 17 -7.15 -7.92 -0.36
C VAL A 17 -5.89 -7.90 -1.23
N PRO A 18 -4.73 -8.29 -0.69
CA PRO A 18 -3.54 -8.62 -1.47
C PRO A 18 -3.85 -9.64 -2.57
N ALA A 19 -3.76 -9.20 -3.82
CA ALA A 19 -4.03 -10.03 -5.00
C ALA A 19 -2.86 -9.92 -6.00
N LEU A 20 -2.49 -11.05 -6.60
CA LEU A 20 -1.43 -11.14 -7.61
C LEU A 20 -1.72 -10.20 -8.79
N THR A 21 -0.72 -9.41 -9.17
CA THR A 21 -0.77 -8.49 -10.31
C THR A 21 0.26 -8.85 -11.36
N TRP A 22 1.42 -9.35 -10.94
CA TRP A 22 2.48 -9.77 -11.85
C TRP A 22 3.35 -10.86 -11.21
N TYR A 23 3.96 -11.71 -12.04
CA TYR A 23 4.81 -12.81 -11.62
C TYR A 23 6.03 -12.94 -12.55
N HIS A 24 7.21 -13.12 -11.98
CA HIS A 24 8.45 -13.31 -12.71
C HIS A 24 8.68 -14.80 -12.99
N PRO A 25 8.70 -15.25 -14.27
CA PRO A 25 8.76 -16.68 -14.59
C PRO A 25 10.08 -17.36 -14.20
N ALA A 26 11.22 -16.66 -14.26
CA ALA A 26 12.52 -17.28 -13.99
C ALA A 26 12.87 -17.41 -12.49
N ASN A 27 12.53 -16.42 -11.66
CA ASN A 27 12.93 -16.40 -10.24
C ASN A 27 11.75 -16.52 -9.27
N GLY A 28 10.52 -16.57 -9.77
CA GLY A 28 9.31 -16.75 -8.96
C GLY A 28 8.89 -15.55 -8.12
N ALA A 29 9.49 -14.36 -8.31
CA ALA A 29 9.07 -13.15 -7.61
C ALA A 29 7.65 -12.72 -8.04
N ALA A 30 6.83 -12.31 -7.08
CA ALA A 30 5.46 -11.85 -7.33
C ALA A 30 5.27 -10.40 -6.90
N ILE A 31 4.47 -9.66 -7.66
CA ILE A 31 3.93 -8.36 -7.27
C ILE A 31 2.45 -8.55 -6.98
N CYS A 32 2.06 -8.24 -5.74
CA CYS A 32 0.68 -8.18 -5.32
C CYS A 32 0.26 -6.73 -5.08
N ARG A 33 -1.05 -6.45 -5.17
CA ARG A 33 -1.61 -5.15 -4.83
C ARG A 33 -2.76 -5.31 -3.84
N SER A 34 -2.93 -4.34 -2.95
CA SER A 34 -4.00 -4.30 -1.95
C SER A 34 -4.37 -2.85 -1.63
N SER A 35 -5.36 -2.65 -0.77
CA SER A 35 -5.52 -1.40 -0.02
C SER A 35 -4.75 -1.43 1.29
N GLN A 36 -4.62 -0.26 1.93
CA GLN A 36 -4.16 -0.18 3.31
C GLN A 36 -4.96 -1.11 4.25
N PRO A 37 -4.31 -1.66 5.29
CA PRO A 37 -4.99 -2.35 6.37
C PRO A 37 -5.77 -1.36 7.26
N LEU A 38 -6.73 -1.89 8.03
CA LEU A 38 -7.55 -1.13 8.99
C LEU A 38 -7.01 -1.26 10.42
N THR A 39 -5.70 -0.99 10.60
CA THR A 39 -5.05 -1.09 11.91
C THR A 39 -5.58 -0.05 12.90
N GLY A 40 -5.97 1.13 12.42
CA GLY A 40 -6.43 2.23 13.26
C GLY A 40 -5.38 2.73 14.24
N ALA A 41 -5.78 3.70 15.07
CA ALA A 41 -4.88 4.33 16.06
C ALA A 41 -4.42 3.37 17.17
N MET A 42 -5.23 2.33 17.46
CA MET A 42 -4.91 1.32 18.47
C MET A 42 -4.01 0.19 17.96
N GLY A 43 -3.62 0.21 16.68
CA GLY A 43 -2.77 -0.85 16.11
C GLY A 43 -3.45 -2.22 16.10
N GLN A 44 -4.74 -2.26 15.76
CA GLN A 44 -5.51 -3.49 15.55
C GLN A 44 -4.79 -4.41 14.56
N ARG A 45 -4.95 -5.72 14.78
CA ARG A 45 -4.31 -6.77 13.99
C ARG A 45 -5.35 -7.75 13.48
N SER A 46 -5.02 -8.43 12.39
CA SER A 46 -5.84 -9.49 11.83
C SER A 46 -4.99 -10.70 11.53
N THR A 47 -5.24 -11.79 12.28
CA THR A 47 -4.57 -13.07 12.06
C THR A 47 -4.76 -13.60 10.64
N HIS A 48 -5.93 -13.37 10.05
CA HIS A 48 -6.23 -13.79 8.68
C HIS A 48 -5.47 -12.94 7.64
N ASP A 49 -5.30 -11.64 7.86
CA ASP A 49 -4.47 -10.79 6.99
C ASP A 49 -2.97 -11.17 7.10
N GLU A 50 -2.49 -11.43 8.31
CA GLU A 50 -1.13 -11.91 8.56
C GLU A 50 -0.87 -13.27 7.91
N GLN A 51 -1.81 -14.22 8.03
CA GLN A 51 -1.73 -15.52 7.33
C GLN A 51 -1.73 -15.36 5.82
N LEU A 52 -2.54 -14.46 5.28
CA LEU A 52 -2.60 -14.19 3.84
C LEU A 52 -1.26 -13.64 3.32
N LEU A 53 -0.63 -12.70 4.03
CA LEU A 53 0.69 -12.19 3.68
C LEU A 53 1.79 -13.25 3.82
N GLU A 54 1.72 -14.09 4.86
CA GLU A 54 2.64 -15.22 5.04
C GLU A 54 2.53 -16.22 3.87
N HIS A 55 1.32 -16.52 3.39
CA HIS A 55 1.14 -17.37 2.22
C HIS A 55 1.75 -16.76 0.96
N ILE A 56 1.59 -15.45 0.74
CA ILE A 56 2.21 -14.74 -0.39
C ILE A 56 3.74 -14.82 -0.30
N ARG A 57 4.29 -14.59 0.89
CA ARG A 57 5.73 -14.68 1.15
C ARG A 57 6.27 -16.07 0.84
N ARG A 58 5.62 -17.12 1.35
CA ARG A 58 6.02 -18.53 1.15
C ARG A 58 5.87 -19.00 -0.31
N ALA A 59 4.95 -18.41 -1.06
CA ALA A 59 4.74 -18.76 -2.47
C ALA A 59 5.83 -18.20 -3.39
N SER A 60 6.62 -17.22 -2.93
CA SER A 60 7.70 -16.61 -3.72
C SER A 60 9.07 -17.01 -3.14
N PRO A 61 9.93 -17.71 -3.89
CA PRO A 61 11.26 -18.04 -3.41
C PRO A 61 12.09 -16.77 -3.24
N CYS A 62 12.46 -16.45 -2.00
CA CYS A 62 13.26 -15.29 -1.65
C CYS A 62 14.36 -15.71 -0.66
N PRO A 63 15.66 -15.52 -0.97
CA PRO A 63 16.76 -15.90 -0.06
C PRO A 63 16.70 -15.22 1.31
N ALA A 64 16.19 -13.99 1.38
CA ALA A 64 16.02 -13.26 2.63
C ALA A 64 14.81 -13.74 3.45
N ASP A 65 13.97 -14.60 2.88
CA ASP A 65 12.77 -15.16 3.52
C ASP A 65 11.84 -14.06 4.09
N GLN A 66 11.80 -12.89 3.42
CA GLN A 66 11.08 -11.68 3.83
C GLN A 66 10.17 -11.16 2.70
N LEU A 67 8.98 -10.65 3.07
CA LEU A 67 8.05 -9.97 2.16
C LEU A 67 8.28 -8.45 2.20
N ALA A 68 8.54 -7.85 1.04
CA ALA A 68 8.60 -6.39 0.93
C ALA A 68 7.18 -5.82 0.74
N ILE A 69 6.79 -4.91 1.63
CA ILE A 69 5.55 -4.13 1.57
C ILE A 69 5.93 -2.72 1.15
N ILE A 70 5.44 -2.30 -0.01
CA ILE A 70 5.75 -0.99 -0.59
C ILE A 70 4.52 -0.11 -0.42
N ASP A 71 4.55 0.78 0.58
CA ASP A 71 3.53 1.82 0.72
C ASP A 71 3.91 3.02 -0.14
N CYS A 72 3.07 3.34 -1.11
CA CYS A 72 3.34 4.46 -2.00
C CYS A 72 3.35 5.81 -1.27
N ARG A 73 2.70 5.93 -0.12
CA ARG A 73 2.50 7.21 0.58
C ARG A 73 3.78 7.69 1.28
N PRO A 74 3.86 8.99 1.62
CA PRO A 74 4.77 9.46 2.66
C PRO A 74 4.36 8.90 4.03
N VAL A 75 5.34 8.66 4.89
CA VAL A 75 5.13 8.14 6.27
C VAL A 75 4.06 8.94 7.02
N LEU A 76 4.14 10.27 6.98
CA LEU A 76 3.18 11.17 7.64
C LEU A 76 1.75 10.97 7.13
N SER A 77 1.58 10.73 5.83
CA SER A 77 0.27 10.44 5.25
C SER A 77 -0.25 9.08 5.68
N ALA A 78 0.62 8.07 5.80
CA ALA A 78 0.25 6.76 6.31
C ALA A 78 -0.17 6.82 7.79
N GLN A 79 0.58 7.56 8.63
CA GLN A 79 0.22 7.83 10.02
C GLN A 79 -1.10 8.60 10.16
N ALA A 80 -1.33 9.61 9.32
CA ALA A 80 -2.60 10.34 9.30
C ALA A 80 -3.79 9.44 8.92
N ASN A 81 -3.58 8.45 8.05
CA ASN A 81 -4.61 7.45 7.74
C ASN A 81 -4.82 6.46 8.89
N MET A 82 -3.76 6.10 9.61
CA MET A 82 -3.84 5.28 10.82
C MET A 82 -4.78 5.90 11.86
N LEU A 83 -4.67 7.21 12.09
CA LEU A 83 -5.57 7.95 12.97
C LEU A 83 -7.03 7.99 12.48
N LYS A 84 -7.28 7.73 11.19
CA LYS A 84 -8.62 7.68 10.57
C LYS A 84 -9.18 6.26 10.43
N GLY A 85 -8.56 5.27 11.09
CA GLY A 85 -8.99 3.87 11.04
C GLY A 85 -8.36 3.04 9.92
N GLY A 86 -7.55 3.65 9.06
CA GLY A 86 -6.69 2.93 8.11
C GLY A 86 -5.35 2.56 8.76
N GLY A 87 -4.25 2.64 8.01
CA GLY A 87 -2.91 2.48 8.55
C GLY A 87 -1.96 1.81 7.58
N PHE A 88 -0.97 1.12 8.13
CA PHE A 88 0.06 0.37 7.39
C PHE A 88 0.55 -0.77 8.29
N GLU A 89 1.18 -1.77 7.69
CA GLU A 89 1.67 -2.96 8.36
C GLU A 89 2.84 -2.62 9.32
N SER A 90 2.55 -2.41 10.61
CA SER A 90 3.53 -1.99 11.63
C SER A 90 4.11 -3.17 12.43
N MET A 91 4.80 -2.90 13.55
CA MET A 91 5.40 -3.90 14.45
C MET A 91 4.37 -4.99 14.82
N GLY A 92 4.51 -6.18 14.23
CA GLY A 92 3.57 -7.30 14.38
C GLY A 92 3.48 -8.18 13.14
N TYR A 93 3.70 -7.59 11.95
CA TYR A 93 3.83 -8.34 10.70
C TYR A 93 5.21 -8.98 10.60
N SER A 94 5.33 -10.22 11.10
CA SER A 94 6.57 -10.99 11.06
C SER A 94 7.06 -11.17 9.63
N ARG A 95 8.38 -11.14 9.44
CA ARG A 95 9.04 -11.35 8.13
C ARG A 95 8.51 -10.44 7.03
N CYS A 96 8.05 -9.24 7.38
CA CYS A 96 7.70 -8.17 6.44
C CYS A 96 8.66 -6.99 6.63
N SER A 97 9.00 -6.29 5.56
CA SER A 97 9.64 -4.97 5.59
C SER A 97 8.71 -3.95 4.96
N VAL A 98 8.61 -2.76 5.54
CA VAL A 98 7.81 -1.67 4.97
C VAL A 98 8.71 -0.58 4.43
N LEU A 99 8.51 -0.23 3.16
CA LEU A 99 9.19 0.87 2.48
C LEU A 99 8.16 1.91 2.02
N PHE A 100 8.46 3.18 2.28
CA PHE A 100 7.62 4.32 1.89
C PHE A 100 8.19 5.01 0.67
N CYS A 101 7.39 5.17 -0.39
CA CYS A 101 7.83 5.77 -1.65
C CYS A 101 7.72 7.30 -1.69
N ASN A 102 7.10 7.92 -0.69
CA ASN A 102 6.89 9.38 -0.62
C ASN A 102 6.12 9.97 -1.82
N ILE A 103 5.19 9.21 -2.42
CA ILE A 103 4.34 9.68 -3.53
C ILE A 103 3.16 10.47 -2.96
N ALA A 104 3.09 11.75 -3.34
CA ALA A 104 2.05 12.65 -2.87
C ALA A 104 0.65 12.21 -3.33
N ASN A 105 -0.38 12.57 -2.55
CA ASN A 105 -1.76 12.21 -2.87
C ASN A 105 -2.28 12.97 -4.12
N ILE A 106 -3.46 12.55 -4.57
CA ILE A 106 -4.11 13.11 -5.77
C ILE A 106 -4.34 14.63 -5.70
N HIS A 107 -4.51 15.22 -4.50
CA HIS A 107 -4.72 16.65 -4.35
C HIS A 107 -3.43 17.43 -4.58
N ALA A 108 -2.30 16.92 -4.07
CA ALA A 108 -0.99 17.49 -4.33
C ALA A 108 -0.61 17.38 -5.82
N VAL A 109 -0.84 16.23 -6.45
CA VAL A 109 -0.60 16.03 -7.89
C VAL A 109 -1.46 16.99 -8.72
N ARG A 110 -2.75 17.13 -8.40
CA ARG A 110 -3.64 18.10 -9.06
C ARG A 110 -3.15 19.54 -8.91
N LYS A 111 -2.72 19.94 -7.71
CA LYS A 111 -2.16 21.28 -7.46
C LYS A 111 -0.90 21.52 -8.29
N SER A 112 0.00 20.53 -8.34
CA SER A 112 1.24 20.57 -9.14
C SER A 112 0.92 20.74 -10.63
N TYR A 113 0.01 19.93 -11.19
CA TYR A 113 -0.42 20.05 -12.58
C TYR A 113 -1.01 21.43 -12.89
N ASN A 114 -1.91 21.95 -12.04
CA ASN A 114 -2.51 23.26 -12.24
C ASN A 114 -1.47 24.40 -12.20
N ALA A 115 -0.47 24.28 -11.32
CA ALA A 115 0.62 25.25 -11.24
C ALA A 115 1.46 25.25 -12.53
N LEU A 116 1.82 24.06 -13.03
CA LEU A 116 2.51 23.90 -14.32
C LEU A 116 1.69 24.49 -15.46
N ALA A 117 0.40 24.14 -15.55
CA ALA A 117 -0.50 24.64 -16.59
C ALA A 117 -0.61 26.17 -16.57
N ARG A 118 -0.60 26.82 -15.41
CA ARG A 118 -0.55 28.29 -15.32
C ARG A 118 0.77 28.86 -15.80
N ALA A 119 1.90 28.25 -15.43
CA ALA A 119 3.23 28.71 -15.85
C ALA A 119 3.43 28.61 -17.36
N CYS A 120 2.82 27.61 -18.01
CA CYS A 120 2.87 27.44 -19.46
C CYS A 120 1.89 28.34 -20.24
N ARG A 121 0.96 29.05 -19.57
CA ARG A 121 0.09 30.01 -20.25
C ARG A 121 0.90 31.27 -20.58
N ARG A 122 0.87 31.68 -21.86
CA ARG A 122 1.41 32.99 -22.26
C ARG A 122 0.64 34.10 -21.54
N PRO A 123 1.31 35.18 -21.10
CA PRO A 123 0.60 36.39 -20.70
C PRO A 123 -0.25 36.86 -21.89
N SER A 124 -1.53 37.15 -21.65
CA SER A 124 -2.35 37.88 -22.62
C SER A 124 -1.61 39.18 -22.94
N ALA A 125 -1.41 39.49 -24.22
CA ALA A 125 -0.88 40.79 -24.60
C ALA A 125 -1.79 41.88 -24.01
N THR A 126 -1.24 42.72 -23.14
CA THR A 126 -1.93 43.90 -22.63
C THR A 126 -2.05 44.86 -23.81
N THR A 127 -3.28 45.04 -24.33
CA THR A 127 -3.61 46.09 -25.29
C THR A 127 -3.74 47.44 -24.60
#